data_AF-Q469U9-F1
#
_entry.id   AF-Q469U9-F1
#
_cell.length_a   1.000
_cell.length_b   1.000
_cell.length_c   1.000
_cell.angle_alpha   90.00
_cell.angle_beta   90.00
_cell.angle_gamma   90.00
#
_symmetry.space_group_name_H-M   'P 1'
#
loop_
_entity.id
_entity.type
_entity.pdbx_description
1 polymer ?
#
loop_
_entity_poly.entity_id
_entity_poly.type
_entity_poly.pdbx_seq_one_letter_code
_entity_poly.pdbx_strand_id
1 'polypeptide(L)'
;METPCQKIVWDLVPAIRASLAIELVKKGQSQAASAKLLGIAPSAVSQYISGKRGYRIEFQGETKELIEKLAQDLIDNKVSDFVARICEICVSARGIENKCNSECAKEEQANYKTEDKTEDKAEDKAEDNKKSEA
;
A
#
# COMPACT_ATOMS: atom_id res chain seq x y z
N MET A 1 -7.04 24.86 -13.16
CA MET A 1 -8.08 24.62 -12.14
C MET A 1 -8.12 23.13 -11.87
N GLU A 2 -7.81 22.69 -10.65
CA GLU A 2 -7.95 21.28 -10.28
C GLU A 2 -9.36 21.04 -9.75
N THR A 3 -10.02 20.00 -10.25
CA THR A 3 -11.36 19.62 -9.76
C THR A 3 -11.24 18.83 -8.45
N PRO A 4 -12.28 18.88 -7.58
CA PRO A 4 -12.28 18.09 -6.35
C PRO A 4 -12.05 16.58 -6.59
N CYS A 5 -12.58 16.05 -7.69
CA CYS A 5 -12.38 14.65 -8.08
C CYS A 5 -10.90 14.34 -8.39
N GLN A 6 -10.19 15.23 -9.08
CA GLN A 6 -8.76 15.06 -9.36
C GLN A 6 -7.95 15.04 -8.07
N LYS A 7 -8.23 15.94 -7.13
CA LYS A 7 -7.56 15.98 -5.82
C LYS A 7 -7.74 14.67 -5.03
N ILE A 8 -8.93 14.09 -5.05
CA ILE A 8 -9.20 12.82 -4.36
C ILE A 8 -8.36 11.68 -4.97
N VAL A 9 -8.35 11.56 -6.30
CA VAL A 9 -7.69 10.45 -6.99
C VAL A 9 -6.16 10.59 -6.96
N TRP A 10 -5.63 11.81 -7.06
CA TRP A 10 -4.19 12.05 -7.16
C TRP A 10 -3.50 12.26 -5.83
N ASP A 11 -4.19 12.80 -4.82
CA ASP A 11 -3.58 13.10 -3.53
C ASP A 11 -4.14 12.21 -2.42
N LEU A 12 -5.47 12.22 -2.21
CA LEU A 12 -6.09 11.62 -1.04
C LEU A 12 -5.98 10.09 -1.00
N VAL A 13 -6.46 9.41 -2.04
CA VAL A 13 -6.45 7.94 -2.09
C VAL A 13 -5.01 7.38 -2.06
N PRO A 14 -4.04 7.95 -2.81
CA PRO A 14 -2.65 7.54 -2.71
C PRO A 14 -2.06 7.77 -1.32
N ALA A 15 -2.40 8.87 -0.64
CA ALA A 15 -1.92 9.12 0.71
C ALA A 15 -2.47 8.11 1.72
N ILE A 16 -3.76 7.76 1.66
CA ILE A 16 -4.35 6.74 2.55
C ILE A 16 -3.61 5.40 2.41
N ARG A 17 -3.39 4.96 1.16
CA ARG A 17 -2.65 3.72 0.87
C ARG A 17 -1.20 3.78 1.34
N ALA A 18 -0.53 4.92 1.16
CA ALA A 18 0.84 5.10 1.62
C ALA A 18 0.93 5.04 3.15
N SER A 19 0.04 5.75 3.84
CA SER A 19 -0.03 5.76 5.30
C SER A 19 -0.26 4.35 5.85
N LEU A 20 -1.18 3.57 5.26
CA LEU A 20 -1.39 2.17 5.64
C LEU A 20 -0.16 1.31 5.43
N ALA A 21 0.50 1.42 4.28
CA ALA A 21 1.71 0.66 3.98
C ALA A 21 2.84 0.97 4.99
N ILE A 22 3.00 2.25 5.35
CA ILE A 22 3.97 2.70 6.34
C ILE A 22 3.62 2.16 7.73
N GLU A 23 2.36 2.23 8.16
CA GLU A 23 1.93 1.73 9.47
C GLU A 23 2.09 0.20 9.59
N LEU A 24 1.80 -0.56 8.53
CA LEU A 24 2.05 -2.01 8.53
C LEU A 24 3.54 -2.33 8.74
N VAL A 25 4.43 -1.60 8.06
CA VAL A 25 5.89 -1.79 8.23
C VAL A 25 6.36 -1.37 9.62
N LYS A 26 5.85 -0.25 10.16
CA LYS A 26 6.13 0.17 11.55
C LYS A 26 5.69 -0.88 12.58
N LYS A 27 4.60 -1.60 12.31
CA LYS A 27 4.10 -2.72 13.12
C LYS A 27 4.85 -4.04 12.88
N GLY A 28 5.97 -4.02 12.14
CA GLY A 28 6.86 -5.17 11.96
C GLY A 28 6.54 -6.04 10.75
N GLN A 29 5.61 -5.66 9.88
CA GLN A 29 5.39 -6.38 8.62
C GLN A 29 6.50 -6.08 7.61
N SER A 30 6.94 -7.10 6.86
CA SER A 30 7.85 -6.89 5.74
C SER A 30 7.13 -6.16 4.59
N GLN A 31 7.87 -5.47 3.72
CA GLN A 31 7.25 -4.79 2.55
C GLN A 31 6.45 -5.76 1.68
N ALA A 32 6.92 -7.01 1.54
CA ALA A 32 6.23 -8.05 0.80
C ALA A 32 4.95 -8.53 1.51
N ALA A 33 4.96 -8.66 2.84
CA ALA A 33 3.76 -8.99 3.61
C ALA A 33 2.73 -7.86 3.54
N SER A 34 3.16 -6.60 3.70
CA SER A 34 2.30 -5.42 3.55
C SER A 34 1.68 -5.34 2.16
N ALA A 35 2.43 -5.68 1.11
CA ALA A 35 1.90 -5.73 -0.26
C ALA A 35 0.77 -6.76 -0.41
N LYS A 36 0.93 -7.95 0.19
CA LYS A 36 -0.10 -9.00 0.23
C LYS A 36 -1.33 -8.55 0.99
N LEU A 37 -1.17 -7.98 2.20
CA LEU A 37 -2.27 -7.49 3.03
C LEU A 37 -3.08 -6.39 2.33
N LEU A 38 -2.41 -5.53 1.56
CA LEU A 38 -3.04 -4.41 0.85
C LEU A 38 -3.54 -4.78 -0.56
N GLY A 39 -3.26 -5.98 -1.06
CA GLY A 39 -3.64 -6.41 -2.41
C GLY A 39 -2.98 -5.59 -3.53
N ILE A 40 -1.72 -5.18 -3.35
CA ILE A 40 -0.97 -4.36 -4.32
C ILE A 40 0.40 -4.96 -4.65
N ALA A 41 1.03 -4.45 -5.70
CA ALA A 41 2.38 -4.85 -6.06
C ALA A 41 3.40 -4.44 -4.98
N PRO A 42 4.44 -5.26 -4.68
CA PRO A 42 5.52 -4.88 -3.75
C PRO A 42 6.23 -3.59 -4.13
N SER A 43 6.35 -3.31 -5.44
CA SER A 43 6.90 -2.06 -5.95
C SER A 43 6.09 -0.84 -5.48
N ALA A 44 4.76 -0.95 -5.39
CA ALA A 44 3.92 0.13 -4.89
C ALA A 44 4.22 0.45 -3.42
N VAL A 45 4.42 -0.57 -2.59
CA VAL A 45 4.82 -0.40 -1.17
C VAL A 45 6.17 0.30 -1.07
N SER A 46 7.16 -0.11 -1.85
CA SER A 46 8.47 0.54 -1.89
C SER A 46 8.35 2.02 -2.31
N GLN A 47 7.50 2.34 -3.30
CA GLN A 47 7.27 3.72 -3.73
C GLN A 47 6.54 4.58 -2.68
N TYR A 48 5.66 3.97 -1.88
CA TYR A 48 5.03 4.64 -0.75
C TYR A 48 6.02 4.95 0.36
N ILE A 49 6.83 3.96 0.76
CA ILE A 49 7.82 4.11 1.85
C ILE A 49 8.90 5.12 1.46
N SER A 50 9.38 5.08 0.22
CA SER A 50 10.38 6.04 -0.28
C SER A 50 9.82 7.44 -0.52
N GLY A 51 8.52 7.67 -0.30
CA GLY A 51 7.90 8.97 -0.51
C GLY A 51 7.86 9.41 -1.97
N LYS A 52 8.00 8.51 -2.95
CA LYS A 52 7.80 8.86 -4.37
C LYS A 52 6.32 8.95 -4.74
N ARG A 53 5.43 8.36 -3.92
CA ARG A 53 3.98 8.40 -4.08
C ARG A 53 3.28 8.53 -2.71
N GLY A 54 2.16 9.26 -2.66
CA GLY A 54 1.29 9.31 -1.47
C GLY A 54 1.81 10.12 -0.28
N TYR A 55 2.82 10.97 -0.49
CA TYR A 55 3.43 11.82 0.55
C TYR A 55 2.80 13.21 0.69
N ARG A 56 1.82 13.54 -0.17
CA ARG A 56 1.25 14.91 -0.25
C ARG A 56 0.36 15.28 0.93
N ILE A 57 -0.11 14.29 1.70
CA ILE A 57 -1.01 14.48 2.82
C ILE A 57 -0.47 13.67 4.00
N GLU A 58 -0.32 14.33 5.14
CA GLU A 58 -0.05 13.69 6.42
C GLU A 58 -1.34 13.65 7.24
N PHE A 59 -1.78 12.45 7.63
CA PHE A 59 -2.98 12.29 8.45
C PHE A 59 -2.65 12.47 9.93
N GLN A 60 -3.55 13.14 10.65
CA GLN A 60 -3.48 13.39 12.09
C GLN A 60 -4.86 13.17 12.74
N GLY A 61 -4.89 13.07 14.07
CA GLY A 61 -6.14 12.90 14.84
C GLY A 61 -6.93 11.64 14.45
N GLU A 62 -8.26 11.77 14.43
CA GLU A 62 -9.21 10.66 14.19
C GLU A 62 -8.91 9.88 12.91
N THR A 63 -8.58 10.57 11.82
CA THR A 63 -8.29 9.89 10.54
C THR A 63 -7.03 9.01 10.64
N LYS A 64 -6.02 9.47 11.39
CA LYS A 64 -4.80 8.69 11.63
C LYS A 64 -5.10 7.46 12.50
N GLU A 65 -5.91 7.63 13.53
CA GLU A 65 -6.35 6.53 14.40
C GLU A 65 -7.12 5.45 13.63
N LEU A 66 -8.00 5.85 12.69
CA LEU A 66 -8.69 4.92 11.79
C LEU A 66 -7.71 4.13 10.92
N ILE A 67 -6.67 4.78 10.40
CA ILE A 67 -5.62 4.13 9.59
C ILE A 67 -4.83 3.13 10.44
N GLU A 68 -4.38 3.52 11.64
CA GLU A 68 -3.62 2.65 12.55
C GLU A 68 -4.44 1.45 13.00
N LYS A 69 -5.73 1.66 13.29
CA LYS A 69 -6.67 0.61 13.64
C LYS A 69 -6.86 -0.37 12.48
N LEU A 70 -7.09 0.14 11.26
CA LEU A 70 -7.21 -0.71 10.08
C LEU A 70 -5.93 -1.52 9.82
N ALA A 71 -4.75 -0.91 9.98
CA ALA A 71 -3.48 -1.63 9.87
C ALA A 71 -3.37 -2.76 10.89
N GLN A 72 -3.81 -2.54 12.14
CA GLN A 72 -3.84 -3.59 13.15
C GLN A 72 -4.85 -4.69 12.80
N ASP A 73 -6.06 -4.33 12.39
CA ASP A 73 -7.10 -5.27 12.02
C ASP A 73 -6.66 -6.15 10.83
N LEU A 74 -5.89 -5.61 9.89
CA LEU A 74 -5.30 -6.36 8.78
C LEU A 74 -4.29 -7.41 9.27
N ILE A 75 -3.40 -7.03 10.19
CA ILE A 75 -2.41 -7.96 10.78
C ILE A 75 -3.14 -9.07 11.55
N ASP A 76 -4.20 -8.72 12.27
CA ASP A 76 -5.01 -9.66 13.05
C ASP A 76 -5.97 -10.50 12.19
N ASN A 77 -6.02 -10.26 10.86
CA ASN A 77 -6.98 -10.88 9.93
C ASN A 77 -8.46 -10.70 10.34
N LYS A 78 -8.81 -9.54 10.90
CA LYS A 78 -10.16 -9.18 11.36
C LYS A 78 -10.95 -8.33 10.37
N VAL A 79 -10.38 -8.02 9.21
CA VAL A 79 -11.01 -7.16 8.20
C VAL A 79 -11.90 -8.00 7.28
N SER A 80 -13.22 -7.84 7.42
CA SER A 80 -14.20 -8.48 6.53
C SER A 80 -14.41 -7.73 5.22
N ASP A 81 -14.31 -6.40 5.23
CA ASP A 81 -14.47 -5.54 4.06
C ASP A 81 -13.42 -4.43 4.09
N PHE A 82 -12.34 -4.65 3.34
CA PHE A 82 -11.24 -3.70 3.25
C PHE A 82 -11.66 -2.40 2.55
N VAL A 83 -12.52 -2.49 1.53
CA VAL A 83 -12.94 -1.34 0.73
C VAL A 83 -13.80 -0.41 1.57
N ALA A 84 -14.74 -0.95 2.36
CA ALA A 84 -15.56 -0.16 3.26
C ALA A 84 -14.71 0.62 4.29
N ARG A 85 -13.67 -0.01 4.86
CA ARG A 85 -12.79 0.64 5.84
C ARG A 85 -11.94 1.76 5.23
N ILE A 86 -11.42 1.56 4.02
CA ILE A 86 -10.75 2.62 3.26
C ILE A 86 -11.71 3.79 2.98
N CYS A 87 -12.96 3.47 2.66
CA CYS A 87 -13.98 4.46 2.37
C CYS A 87 -14.32 5.32 3.59
N GLU A 88 -14.44 4.70 4.76
CA GLU A 88 -14.61 5.38 6.06
C GLU A 88 -13.46 6.36 6.34
N ILE A 89 -12.22 5.92 6.14
CA ILE A 89 -11.03 6.79 6.27
C ILE A 89 -11.12 7.97 5.28
N CYS A 90 -11.52 7.72 4.04
CA CYS A 90 -11.65 8.76 3.02
C CYS A 90 -12.75 9.78 3.34
N VAL A 91 -13.87 9.35 3.93
CA VAL A 91 -14.96 10.22 4.40
C VAL A 91 -14.47 11.08 5.57
N SER A 92 -13.85 10.46 6.57
CA SER A 92 -13.22 11.14 7.72
C SER A 92 -12.20 12.19 7.27
N ALA A 93 -11.30 11.82 6.36
CA ALA A 93 -10.26 12.72 5.86
C ALA A 93 -10.80 13.94 5.09
N ARG A 94 -12.00 13.83 4.50
CA ARG A 94 -12.67 14.94 3.79
C ARG A 94 -13.43 15.86 4.74
N GLY A 95 -13.60 15.48 6.01
CA GLY A 95 -14.46 16.20 6.95
C GLY A 95 -15.94 16.19 6.53
N ILE A 96 -16.36 15.17 5.78
CA ILE A 96 -17.73 15.02 5.32
C ILE A 96 -18.41 13.98 6.22
N GLU A 97 -19.54 14.32 6.82
CA GLU A 97 -20.31 13.44 7.72
C GLU A 97 -21.21 12.41 6.98
N ASN A 98 -21.15 12.38 5.64
CA ASN A 98 -21.94 11.48 4.79
C ASN A 98 -21.15 10.22 4.38
N LYS A 99 -21.66 9.05 4.78
CA LYS A 99 -21.16 7.73 4.36
C LYS A 99 -21.29 7.58 2.84
N CYS A 100 -20.23 7.13 2.16
CA CYS A 100 -20.34 6.73 0.76
C CYS A 100 -21.23 5.48 0.66
N ASN A 101 -22.46 5.63 0.17
CA ASN A 101 -23.27 4.50 -0.29
C ASN A 101 -22.77 4.09 -1.68
N SER A 102 -21.70 3.30 -1.71
CA SER A 102 -21.35 2.52 -2.88
C SER A 102 -21.27 1.07 -2.45
N GLU A 103 -22.20 0.25 -2.92
CA GLU A 103 -22.09 -1.21 -2.91
C GLU A 103 -20.89 -1.59 -3.79
N CYS A 104 -19.67 -1.44 -3.25
CA CYS A 104 -18.46 -1.98 -3.86
C CYS A 104 -18.52 -3.50 -3.64
N ALA A 105 -19.00 -4.18 -4.67
CA ALA A 105 -19.25 -5.60 -4.69
C ALA A 105 -18.01 -6.41 -4.26
N LYS A 106 -18.30 -7.47 -3.51
CA LYS A 106 -17.38 -8.50 -3.00
C LYS A 106 -16.59 -9.09 -4.17
N GLU A 107 -15.27 -8.92 -4.19
CA GLU A 107 -14.38 -9.71 -5.04
C GLU A 107 -13.52 -10.63 -4.16
N GLU A 108 -13.90 -11.92 -4.24
CA GLU A 108 -13.23 -13.09 -3.70
C GLU A 108 -11.79 -13.19 -4.25
N GLN A 109 -10.88 -13.60 -3.37
CA GLN A 109 -9.45 -13.75 -3.62
C GLN A 109 -9.14 -14.72 -4.78
N ALA A 110 -8.59 -14.21 -5.89
CA ALA A 110 -8.06 -15.05 -6.96
C ALA A 110 -6.56 -15.35 -6.75
N ASN A 111 -6.34 -16.52 -6.15
CA ASN A 111 -5.17 -17.41 -6.21
C ASN A 111 -4.19 -17.18 -7.38
N TYR A 112 -2.94 -16.76 -7.10
CA TYR A 112 -1.83 -16.87 -8.06
C TYR A 112 -0.95 -18.08 -7.70
N LYS A 113 -1.34 -19.25 -8.20
CA LYS A 113 -0.39 -20.35 -8.40
C LYS A 113 0.34 -20.10 -9.72
N THR A 114 1.65 -20.01 -9.67
CA THR A 114 2.47 -20.60 -10.72
C THR A 114 3.69 -21.19 -10.04
N GLU A 115 3.67 -22.51 -9.92
CA GLU A 115 4.86 -23.32 -9.83
C GLU A 115 5.60 -23.15 -11.16
N ASP A 116 6.82 -22.63 -11.13
CA ASP A 116 7.85 -23.17 -12.00
C ASP A 116 9.16 -23.25 -11.22
N LYS A 117 9.87 -24.33 -11.49
CA LYS A 117 10.82 -24.99 -10.63
C LYS A 117 12.21 -24.36 -10.75
N THR A 118 13.02 -24.58 -9.71
CA THR A 118 14.48 -24.86 -9.71
C THR A 118 15.29 -24.30 -10.87
N GLU A 119 16.35 -23.53 -10.61
CA GLU A 119 17.68 -24.13 -10.48
C GLU A 119 18.66 -23.31 -9.60
N ASP A 120 19.52 -24.07 -8.94
CA ASP A 120 20.59 -23.71 -8.00
C ASP A 120 21.77 -22.93 -8.61
N LYS A 121 22.60 -22.43 -7.66
CA LYS A 121 24.03 -22.01 -7.71
C LYS A 121 24.27 -20.52 -7.90
N ALA A 122 24.70 -19.77 -6.87
CA ALA A 122 26.00 -19.79 -6.18
C ALA A 122 27.18 -19.39 -7.09
N GLU A 123 27.73 -18.18 -6.89
CA GLU A 123 29.09 -17.94 -6.36
C GLU A 123 29.54 -16.49 -6.61
N ASP A 124 30.19 -15.94 -5.58
CA ASP A 124 31.05 -14.75 -5.59
C ASP A 124 32.07 -14.75 -6.74
N LYS A 125 32.39 -13.57 -7.29
CA LYS A 125 33.72 -12.95 -7.13
C LYS A 125 33.87 -11.61 -7.85
N ALA A 126 34.78 -10.84 -7.26
CA ALA A 126 35.21 -9.49 -7.55
C ALA A 126 36.15 -9.35 -8.78
N GLU A 127 36.58 -8.10 -8.98
CA GLU A 127 37.80 -7.59 -9.61
C GLU A 127 37.74 -7.05 -11.05
N ASP A 128 37.78 -5.71 -11.11
CA ASP A 128 38.73 -4.88 -11.87
C ASP A 128 39.69 -5.58 -12.85
N ASN A 129 39.74 -5.15 -14.12
CA ASN A 129 40.76 -4.23 -14.66
C ASN A 129 40.80 -4.21 -16.22
N LYS A 130 40.91 -2.98 -16.75
CA LYS A 130 41.81 -2.50 -17.83
C LYS A 130 41.80 -3.10 -19.27
N LYS A 131 41.79 -2.13 -20.21
CA LYS A 131 42.56 -2.02 -21.48
C LYS A 131 42.25 -3.10 -22.56
N SER A 132 42.30 -2.89 -23.87
CA SER A 132 42.85 -1.84 -24.75
C SER A 132 42.43 -2.18 -26.20
N GLU A 133 42.36 -1.15 -27.04
CA GLU A 133 42.69 -1.16 -28.49
C GLU A 133 41.92 -2.07 -29.45
N ALA A 134 41.07 -1.45 -30.29
CA ALA A 134 41.23 -1.40 -31.75
C ALA A 134 40.37 -0.26 -32.32
#